data_AF-A0A7Z9ZG92-F1
#
_entry.id   AF-A0A7Z9ZG92-F1
#
_cell.length_a   1.000
_cell.length_b   1.000
_cell.length_c   1.000
_cell.angle_alpha   90.00
_cell.angle_beta   90.00
_cell.angle_gamma   90.00
#
_symmetry.space_group_name_H-M   'P 1'
#
loop_
_entity.id
_entity.type
_entity.pdbx_description
1 polymer ?
#
loop_
_entity_poly.entity_id
_entity_poly.type
_entity_poly.pdbx_seq_one_letter_code
_entity_poly.pdbx_strand_id
1 'polypeptide(L)'
;MVKRTIPASSTTQRFVHWLVVVAFSLQVHTGMVLFLPWLTPLAQGEAGWFFRRWHRWGFIIAVGATLIHIIFDLRGLADSMKRIFTWSRDDVDWLRAAPAYYFFGDESAMPPQDRFNTGQKLWYLTVVIGGLVLVITGLLMWFGKGSIPPRLFQWSIFLHDLAAIAMSAFFLVHFYLKTMHPLMRAGPDAISVCWS
;
A
#
# COMPACT_ATOMS: atom_id res chain seq x y z
N MET A 1 -6.24 33.36 20.96
CA MET A 1 -5.85 33.01 19.57
C MET A 1 -6.33 31.59 19.30
N VAL A 2 -7.41 31.40 18.54
CA VAL A 2 -7.89 30.05 18.19
C VAL A 2 -6.89 29.47 17.19
N LYS A 3 -6.10 28.47 17.59
CA LYS A 3 -5.23 27.72 16.68
C LYS A 3 -6.14 27.00 15.67
N ARG A 4 -6.19 27.50 14.43
CA ARG A 4 -6.90 26.84 13.33
C ARG A 4 -6.04 25.66 12.87
N THR A 5 -6.33 24.46 13.34
CA THR A 5 -5.65 23.24 12.90
C THR A 5 -6.09 22.91 11.47
N ILE A 6 -5.16 23.01 10.52
CA ILE A 6 -5.38 22.56 9.14
C ILE A 6 -5.16 21.04 9.12
N PRO A 7 -6.13 20.23 8.69
CA PRO A 7 -5.96 18.78 8.62
C PRO A 7 -4.87 18.40 7.62
N ALA A 8 -3.99 17.46 8.00
CA ALA A 8 -2.88 16.98 7.16
C ALA A 8 -3.32 16.28 5.85
N SER A 9 -4.57 15.82 5.79
CA SER A 9 -5.16 15.10 4.66
C SER A 9 -6.56 15.62 4.34
N SER A 10 -6.94 15.67 3.06
CA SER A 10 -8.28 16.05 2.63
C SER A 10 -9.34 15.01 3.04
N THR A 11 -10.62 15.39 3.05
CA THR A 11 -11.73 14.44 3.30
C THR A 11 -11.75 13.33 2.24
N THR A 12 -11.51 13.67 0.98
CA THR A 12 -11.40 12.72 -0.13
C THR A 12 -10.28 11.71 0.11
N GLN A 13 -9.09 12.17 0.51
CA GLN A 13 -7.95 11.30 0.82
C GLN A 13 -8.27 10.31 1.94
N ARG A 14 -8.95 10.74 3.00
CA ARG A 14 -9.37 9.85 4.11
C ARG A 14 -10.38 8.81 3.65
N PHE A 15 -11.37 9.23 2.86
CA PHE A 15 -12.40 8.33 2.34
C PHE A 15 -11.79 7.27 1.41
N VAL A 16 -10.97 7.71 0.45
CA VAL A 16 -10.24 6.81 -0.46
C VAL A 16 -9.33 5.86 0.32
N HIS A 17 -8.62 6.35 1.35
CA HIS A 17 -7.80 5.50 2.20
C HIS A 17 -8.62 4.36 2.83
N TRP A 18 -9.79 4.63 3.40
CA TRP A 18 -10.62 3.58 3.98
C TRP A 18 -11.17 2.60 2.94
N LEU A 19 -11.53 3.07 1.74
CA LEU A 19 -11.90 2.17 0.64
C LEU A 19 -10.73 1.26 0.25
N VAL A 20 -9.51 1.80 0.16
CA VAL A 20 -8.31 1.03 -0.13
C VAL A 20 -8.01 0.03 1.00
N VAL A 21 -8.18 0.40 2.27
CA VAL A 21 -8.02 -0.51 3.41
C VAL A 21 -8.98 -1.71 3.29
N VAL A 22 -10.25 -1.47 2.99
CA VAL A 22 -11.24 -2.55 2.78
C VAL A 22 -10.86 -3.41 1.58
N ALA A 23 -10.52 -2.79 0.44
CA ALA A 23 -10.13 -3.50 -0.78
C ALA A 23 -8.87 -4.35 -0.60
N PHE A 24 -7.85 -3.80 0.05
CA PHE A 24 -6.60 -4.48 0.34
C PHE A 24 -6.83 -5.64 1.31
N SER A 25 -7.64 -5.43 2.35
CA SER A 25 -7.99 -6.49 3.31
C SER A 25 -8.66 -7.66 2.60
N LEU A 26 -9.67 -7.40 1.75
CA LEU A 26 -10.32 -8.46 0.97
C LEU A 26 -9.32 -9.19 0.07
N GLN A 27 -8.48 -8.46 -0.67
CA GLN A 27 -7.52 -9.05 -1.61
C GLN A 27 -6.45 -9.88 -0.90
N VAL A 28 -5.89 -9.40 0.23
CA VAL A 28 -4.81 -10.11 0.91
C VAL A 28 -5.30 -11.40 1.54
N HIS A 29 -6.46 -11.41 2.20
CA HIS A 29 -6.99 -12.61 2.84
C HIS A 29 -7.47 -13.64 1.81
N THR A 30 -8.18 -13.21 0.77
CA THR A 30 -8.59 -14.12 -0.31
C THR A 30 -7.38 -14.60 -1.13
N GLY A 31 -6.39 -13.74 -1.36
CA GLY A 31 -5.15 -14.08 -2.05
C GLY A 31 -4.31 -15.10 -1.28
N MET A 32 -4.19 -14.97 0.05
CA MET A 32 -3.52 -15.95 0.90
C MET A 32 -4.13 -17.35 0.75
N VAL A 33 -5.45 -17.47 0.70
CA VAL A 33 -6.14 -18.76 0.48
C VAL A 33 -5.80 -19.36 -0.89
N LEU A 34 -5.66 -18.51 -1.91
CA LEU A 34 -5.34 -18.95 -3.27
C LEU A 34 -3.84 -19.25 -3.49
N PHE A 35 -2.97 -18.67 -2.66
CA PHE A 35 -1.52 -18.75 -2.79
C PHE A 35 -0.89 -19.84 -1.92
N LEU A 36 -1.34 -20.00 -0.67
CA LEU A 36 -0.68 -20.89 0.30
C LEU A 36 -1.04 -22.36 0.05
N PRO A 37 -0.04 -23.26 -0.14
CA PRO A 37 -0.31 -24.65 -0.48
C PRO A 37 -1.18 -25.40 0.53
N TRP A 38 -1.04 -25.13 1.83
CA TRP A 38 -1.84 -25.78 2.87
C TRP A 38 -3.30 -25.30 2.92
N LEU A 39 -3.64 -24.19 2.24
CA LEU A 39 -5.02 -23.71 2.08
C LEU A 39 -5.66 -24.19 0.78
N THR A 40 -4.96 -24.98 -0.03
CA THR A 40 -5.48 -25.57 -1.29
C THR A 40 -6.85 -26.24 -1.14
N PRO A 41 -7.17 -26.97 -0.05
CA PRO A 41 -8.53 -27.52 0.13
C PRO A 41 -9.65 -26.47 0.10
N LEU A 42 -9.37 -25.24 0.55
CA LEU A 42 -10.31 -24.11 0.51
C LEU A 42 -10.33 -23.39 -0.85
N ALA A 43 -9.29 -23.54 -1.67
CA ALA A 43 -9.17 -22.92 -2.98
C ALA A 43 -9.89 -23.70 -4.10
N GLN A 44 -10.53 -24.83 -3.79
CA GLN A 44 -11.22 -25.73 -4.72
C GLN A 44 -12.74 -25.69 -4.56
N GLY A 45 -13.47 -26.21 -5.56
CA GLY A 45 -14.93 -26.29 -5.53
C GLY A 45 -15.65 -24.95 -5.34
N GLU A 46 -16.79 -24.99 -4.66
CA GLU A 46 -17.61 -23.81 -4.32
C GLU A 46 -16.86 -22.80 -3.43
N ALA A 47 -16.12 -23.29 -2.44
CA ALA A 47 -15.28 -22.44 -1.57
C ALA A 47 -14.24 -21.67 -2.39
N GLY A 48 -13.55 -22.34 -3.31
CA GLY A 48 -12.59 -21.69 -4.21
C GLY A 48 -13.24 -20.63 -5.10
N TRP A 49 -14.46 -20.89 -5.59
CA TRP A 49 -15.22 -19.91 -6.35
C TRP A 49 -15.59 -18.68 -5.52
N PHE A 50 -15.98 -18.89 -4.25
CA PHE A 50 -16.22 -17.82 -3.30
C PHE A 50 -14.98 -16.94 -3.13
N PHE A 51 -13.81 -17.51 -2.83
CA PHE A 51 -12.57 -16.73 -2.64
C PHE A 51 -12.18 -15.96 -3.90
N ARG A 52 -12.23 -16.59 -5.09
CA ARG A 52 -11.96 -15.90 -6.36
C ARG A 52 -12.95 -14.77 -6.64
N ARG A 53 -14.23 -14.94 -6.31
CA ARG A 53 -15.26 -13.89 -6.48
C ARG A 53 -14.95 -12.69 -5.60
N TRP A 54 -14.66 -12.90 -4.32
CA TRP A 54 -14.37 -11.82 -3.38
C TRP A 54 -13.03 -11.15 -3.63
N HIS A 55 -12.03 -11.91 -4.09
CA HIS A 55 -10.76 -11.34 -4.53
C HIS A 55 -10.96 -10.31 -5.66
N ARG A 56 -11.78 -10.67 -6.65
CA ARG A 56 -12.18 -9.79 -7.77
C ARG A 56 -12.99 -8.57 -7.33
N TRP A 57 -13.88 -8.72 -6.35
CA TRP A 57 -14.58 -7.57 -5.76
C TRP A 57 -13.62 -6.61 -5.05
N GLY A 58 -12.62 -7.14 -4.34
CA GLY A 58 -11.56 -6.33 -3.77
C GLY A 58 -10.82 -5.51 -4.84
N PHE A 59 -10.49 -6.12 -5.98
CA PHE A 59 -9.93 -5.40 -7.13
C PHE A 59 -10.86 -4.28 -7.63
N ILE A 60 -12.16 -4.53 -7.81
CA ILE A 60 -13.12 -3.53 -8.27
C ILE A 60 -13.17 -2.34 -7.30
N ILE A 61 -13.19 -2.60 -5.99
CA ILE A 61 -13.19 -1.54 -4.97
C ILE A 61 -11.87 -0.75 -5.01
N ALA A 62 -10.71 -1.40 -5.16
CA ALA A 62 -9.41 -0.73 -5.25
C ALA A 62 -9.31 0.19 -6.48
N VAL A 63 -9.73 -0.29 -7.65
CA VAL A 63 -9.77 0.52 -8.88
C VAL A 63 -10.77 1.66 -8.72
N GLY A 64 -11.97 1.40 -8.18
CA GLY A 64 -12.97 2.43 -7.89
C GLY A 64 -12.45 3.52 -6.95
N ALA A 65 -11.74 3.15 -5.88
CA ALA A 65 -11.12 4.09 -4.96
C ALA A 65 -10.07 4.98 -5.65
N THR A 66 -9.28 4.40 -6.56
CA THR A 66 -8.29 5.13 -7.36
C THR A 66 -8.97 6.12 -8.30
N LEU A 67 -10.03 5.71 -8.98
CA LEU A 67 -10.82 6.59 -9.85
C LEU A 67 -11.48 7.73 -9.07
N ILE A 68 -12.03 7.46 -7.89
CA ILE A 68 -12.57 8.48 -6.99
C ILE A 68 -11.49 9.50 -6.61
N HIS A 69 -10.28 9.05 -6.28
CA HIS A 69 -9.16 9.96 -5.98
C HIS A 69 -8.84 10.87 -7.18
N ILE A 70 -8.74 10.29 -8.38
CA ILE A 70 -8.45 11.02 -9.62
C ILE A 70 -9.54 12.06 -9.91
N ILE A 71 -10.81 11.71 -9.74
CA ILE A 71 -11.93 12.61 -10.08
C ILE A 71 -12.08 13.73 -9.06
N PHE A 72 -11.97 13.42 -7.76
CA PHE A 72 -12.34 14.35 -6.69
C PHE A 72 -11.15 15.05 -6.01
N ASP A 73 -9.91 14.60 -6.23
CA ASP A 73 -8.71 15.22 -5.66
C ASP A 73 -7.47 15.03 -6.56
N LEU A 74 -7.60 15.32 -7.86
CA LEU A 74 -6.50 15.18 -8.83
C LEU A 74 -5.27 16.01 -8.45
N ARG A 75 -5.48 17.23 -7.94
CA ARG A 75 -4.38 18.13 -7.55
C ARG A 75 -3.61 17.57 -6.35
N GLY A 76 -4.32 17.13 -5.31
CA GLY A 76 -3.70 16.50 -4.15
C GLY A 76 -2.98 15.20 -4.52
N LEU A 77 -3.54 14.41 -5.44
CA LEU A 77 -2.89 13.22 -5.99
C LEU A 77 -1.60 13.58 -6.74
N ALA A 78 -1.64 14.56 -7.65
CA ALA A 78 -0.49 15.00 -8.43
C ALA A 78 0.63 15.54 -7.53
N ASP A 79 0.29 16.35 -6.53
CA ASP A 79 1.25 16.85 -5.54
C ASP A 79 1.88 15.71 -4.73
N SER A 80 1.09 14.71 -4.35
CA SER A 80 1.58 13.53 -3.64
C SER A 80 2.53 12.72 -4.51
N MET A 81 2.15 12.45 -5.77
CA MET A 81 2.99 11.75 -6.73
C MET A 81 4.32 12.48 -6.95
N LYS A 82 4.28 13.81 -7.15
CA LYS A 82 5.50 14.62 -7.29
C LYS A 82 6.45 14.41 -6.11
N ARG A 83 5.93 14.44 -4.88
CA ARG A 83 6.74 14.23 -3.66
C ARG A 83 7.28 12.81 -3.53
N ILE A 84 6.48 11.80 -3.87
CA ILE A 84 6.87 10.38 -3.82
C ILE A 84 8.01 10.08 -4.81
N PHE A 85 7.98 10.70 -6.00
CA PHE A 85 8.99 10.50 -7.04
C PHE A 85 10.16 11.49 -6.98
N THR A 86 10.17 12.42 -6.02
CA THR A 86 11.31 13.33 -5.82
C THR A 86 12.20 12.81 -4.70
N TRP A 87 13.44 12.47 -5.05
CA TRP A 87 14.44 11.91 -4.15
C TRP A 87 15.64 12.87 -4.00
N SER A 88 16.08 13.11 -2.77
CA SER A 88 17.20 13.99 -2.43
C SER A 88 18.28 13.26 -1.63
N ARG A 89 19.35 13.97 -1.29
CA ARG A 89 20.38 13.47 -0.35
C ARG A 89 19.80 13.19 1.03
N ASP A 90 18.80 13.95 1.45
CA ASP A 90 18.12 13.77 2.73
C ASP A 90 17.46 12.39 2.83
N ASP A 91 17.01 11.82 1.70
CA ASP A 91 16.46 10.46 1.69
C ASP A 91 17.54 9.40 1.95
N VAL A 92 18.77 9.63 1.48
CA VAL A 92 19.90 8.73 1.75
C VAL A 92 20.33 8.84 3.21
N ASP A 93 20.37 10.06 3.75
CA ASP A 93 20.73 10.28 5.15
C ASP A 93 19.65 9.72 6.09
N TRP A 94 18.37 9.80 5.72
CA TRP A 94 17.29 9.12 6.42
C TRP A 94 17.49 7.60 6.46
N LEU A 95 17.83 6.98 5.32
CA LEU A 95 18.04 5.53 5.25
C LEU A 95 19.22 5.08 6.13
N ARG A 96 20.27 5.91 6.24
CA ARG A 96 21.41 5.65 7.13
C ARG A 96 21.04 5.80 8.60
N ALA A 97 20.20 6.77 8.94
CA ALA A 97 19.74 7.03 10.30
C ALA A 97 18.64 6.06 10.78
N ALA A 98 17.87 5.49 9.85
CA ALA A 98 16.70 4.66 10.17
C ALA A 98 17.02 3.49 11.14
N PRO A 99 18.09 2.71 11.00
CA PRO A 99 18.40 1.66 11.97
C PRO A 99 18.65 2.18 13.39
N ALA A 100 19.42 3.28 13.52
CA ALA A 100 19.69 3.92 14.82
C ALA A 100 18.39 4.38 15.49
N TYR A 101 17.51 4.99 14.72
CA TYR A 101 16.23 5.49 15.21
C TYR A 101 15.25 4.37 15.59
N TYR A 102 14.98 3.44 14.67
CA TYR A 102 13.90 2.44 14.85
C TYR A 102 14.29 1.27 15.75
N PHE A 103 15.57 0.89 15.81
CA PHE A 103 16.00 -0.24 16.64
C PHE A 103 16.65 0.17 17.96
N PHE A 104 17.24 1.38 18.00
CA PHE A 104 17.97 1.86 19.18
C PHE A 104 17.38 3.12 19.81
N GLY A 105 16.34 3.71 19.22
CA GLY A 105 15.63 4.86 19.78
C GLY A 105 16.41 6.17 19.75
N ASP A 106 17.45 6.28 18.91
CA ASP A 106 18.23 7.52 18.77
C ASP A 106 17.48 8.54 17.91
N GLU A 107 16.65 9.35 18.55
CA GLU A 107 15.91 10.44 17.90
C GLU A 107 16.82 11.50 17.27
N SER A 108 18.02 11.71 17.84
CA SER A 108 18.95 12.74 17.40
C SER A 108 19.64 12.41 16.06
N ALA A 109 19.67 11.13 15.70
CA ALA A 109 20.22 10.66 14.43
C ALA A 109 19.34 11.02 13.22
N MET A 110 18.04 11.30 13.44
CA MET A 110 17.09 11.47 12.34
C MET A 110 17.18 12.89 11.73
N PRO A 111 17.41 13.04 10.41
CA PRO A 111 17.42 14.35 9.77
C PRO A 111 16.03 15.01 9.75
N PRO A 112 15.92 16.31 9.41
CA PRO A 112 14.64 16.96 9.17
C PRO A 112 13.80 16.25 8.10
N GLN A 113 12.50 16.13 8.31
CA GLN A 113 11.58 15.44 7.40
C GLN A 113 10.67 16.42 6.64
N ASP A 114 10.47 16.18 5.34
CA ASP A 114 9.40 16.82 4.56
C ASP A 114 8.04 16.17 4.92
N ARG A 115 6.97 16.61 4.27
CA ARG A 115 5.61 16.03 4.42
C ARG A 115 5.58 14.50 4.35
N PHE A 116 6.41 13.91 3.49
CA PHE A 116 6.63 12.46 3.46
C PHE A 116 8.08 12.16 3.79
N ASN A 117 8.30 11.44 4.88
CA ASN A 117 9.61 10.84 5.16
C ASN A 117 9.94 9.76 4.12
N THR A 118 11.20 9.36 4.07
CA THR A 118 11.67 8.37 3.08
C THR A 118 11.00 7.01 3.24
N GLY A 119 10.69 6.58 4.46
CA GLY A 119 9.89 5.38 4.72
C GLY A 119 8.50 5.45 4.07
N GLN A 120 7.80 6.57 4.21
CA GLN A 120 6.51 6.82 3.58
C GLN A 120 6.64 6.85 2.05
N LYS A 121 7.69 7.48 1.51
CA LYS A 121 7.96 7.45 0.06
C LYS A 121 8.13 6.03 -0.44
N LEU A 122 8.91 5.19 0.25
CA LEU A 122 9.09 3.78 -0.09
C LEU A 122 7.78 2.98 -0.02
N TRP A 123 6.95 3.22 1.00
CA TRP A 123 5.62 2.62 1.09
C TRP A 123 4.74 3.02 -0.08
N TYR A 124 4.60 4.31 -0.36
CA TYR A 124 3.78 4.77 -1.48
C TYR A 124 4.33 4.33 -2.84
N LEU A 125 5.65 4.26 -2.99
CA LEU A 125 6.29 3.71 -4.19
C LEU A 125 5.90 2.24 -4.39
N THR A 126 5.89 1.46 -3.30
CA THR A 126 5.43 0.06 -3.31
C THR A 126 3.96 -0.03 -3.69
N VAL A 127 3.10 0.84 -3.13
CA VAL A 127 1.67 0.93 -3.45
C VAL A 127 1.44 1.25 -4.93
N VAL A 128 2.15 2.24 -5.48
CA VAL A 128 1.98 2.68 -6.87
C VAL A 128 2.51 1.65 -7.86
N ILE A 129 3.77 1.23 -7.70
CA ILE A 129 4.41 0.29 -8.65
C ILE A 129 3.82 -1.11 -8.48
N GLY A 130 3.75 -1.61 -7.24
CA GLY A 130 3.18 -2.93 -6.95
C GLY A 130 1.69 -2.99 -7.29
N GLY A 131 0.94 -1.91 -7.03
CA GLY A 131 -0.47 -1.82 -7.41
C GLY A 131 -0.65 -1.89 -8.93
N LEU A 132 0.19 -1.20 -9.71
CA LEU A 132 0.16 -1.29 -11.17
C LEU A 132 0.46 -2.71 -11.66
N VAL A 133 1.49 -3.37 -11.11
CA VAL A 133 1.80 -4.77 -11.44
C VAL A 133 0.62 -5.68 -11.11
N LEU A 134 0.04 -5.57 -9.92
CA LEU A 134 -1.12 -6.38 -9.48
C LEU A 134 -2.34 -6.17 -10.38
N VAL A 135 -2.63 -4.93 -10.75
CA VAL A 135 -3.76 -4.61 -11.64
C VAL A 135 -3.55 -5.23 -13.03
N ILE A 136 -2.39 -5.02 -13.65
CA ILE A 136 -2.10 -5.53 -15.00
C ILE A 136 -2.12 -7.06 -15.00
N THR A 137 -1.36 -7.69 -14.10
CA THR A 137 -1.27 -9.16 -14.02
C THR A 137 -2.60 -9.79 -13.61
N GLY A 138 -3.34 -9.18 -12.69
CA GLY A 138 -4.67 -9.64 -12.27
C GLY A 138 -5.69 -9.60 -13.40
N LEU A 139 -5.67 -8.55 -14.23
CA LEU A 139 -6.52 -8.48 -15.44
C LEU A 139 -6.14 -9.55 -16.47
N LEU A 140 -4.84 -9.78 -16.70
CA LEU A 140 -4.36 -10.86 -17.57
C LEU A 140 -4.79 -12.24 -17.05
N MET A 141 -4.73 -12.48 -15.74
CA MET A 141 -5.17 -13.74 -15.13
C MET A 141 -6.69 -13.91 -15.18
N TRP A 142 -7.45 -12.83 -15.01
CA TRP A 142 -8.92 -12.87 -15.02
C TRP A 142 -9.45 -13.12 -16.43
N PHE A 143 -9.02 -12.34 -17.43
CA PHE A 143 -9.59 -12.38 -18.78
C PHE A 143 -8.75 -13.15 -19.79
N GLY A 144 -7.46 -13.35 -19.52
CA GLY A 144 -6.53 -13.96 -20.47
C GLY A 144 -6.45 -15.47 -20.42
N LYS A 145 -7.07 -16.15 -19.43
CA LYS A 145 -7.00 -17.60 -19.31
C LYS A 145 -7.58 -18.28 -20.57
N GLY A 146 -6.73 -19.00 -21.30
CA GLY A 146 -7.08 -19.66 -22.57
C GLY A 146 -7.02 -18.76 -23.82
N SER A 147 -6.83 -17.46 -23.63
CA SER A 147 -6.80 -16.46 -24.72
C SER A 147 -5.41 -15.88 -24.98
N ILE A 148 -4.49 -15.99 -24.02
CA ILE A 148 -3.10 -15.49 -24.14
C ILE A 148 -2.09 -16.64 -24.17
N PRO A 149 -0.86 -16.41 -24.69
CA PRO A 149 0.18 -17.43 -24.69
C PRO A 149 0.46 -18.00 -23.28
N PRO A 150 0.63 -19.32 -23.11
CA PRO A 150 0.83 -19.94 -21.79
C PRO A 150 1.99 -19.33 -21.00
N ARG A 151 3.08 -18.96 -21.68
CA ARG A 151 4.24 -18.30 -21.04
C ARG A 151 3.86 -16.94 -20.45
N LEU A 152 3.06 -16.14 -21.14
CA LEU A 152 2.61 -14.84 -20.63
C LEU A 152 1.70 -15.01 -19.41
N PHE A 153 0.81 -16.01 -19.45
CA PHE A 153 -0.04 -16.33 -18.30
C PHE A 153 0.77 -16.76 -17.08
N GLN A 154 1.78 -17.62 -17.26
CA GLN A 154 2.68 -18.05 -16.19
C GLN A 154 3.47 -16.89 -15.58
N TRP A 155 4.03 -16.01 -16.41
CA TRP A 155 4.71 -14.80 -15.94
C TRP A 155 3.76 -13.86 -15.21
N SER A 156 2.50 -13.77 -15.64
CA SER A 156 1.48 -12.97 -14.95
C SER A 156 1.25 -13.48 -13.53
N ILE A 157 1.12 -14.80 -13.33
CA ILE A 157 0.99 -15.41 -12.00
C ILE A 157 2.23 -15.08 -11.15
N PHE A 158 3.43 -15.35 -11.67
CA PHE A 158 4.67 -15.14 -10.93
C PHE A 158 4.84 -13.68 -10.48
N LEU A 159 4.64 -12.73 -11.39
CA LEU A 159 4.76 -11.30 -11.08
C LEU A 159 3.65 -10.82 -10.14
N HIS A 160 2.44 -11.36 -10.27
CA HIS A 160 1.33 -11.07 -9.36
C HIS A 160 1.67 -11.50 -7.93
N ASP A 161 2.13 -12.74 -7.76
CA ASP A 161 2.49 -13.30 -6.46
C ASP A 161 3.67 -12.54 -5.84
N LEU A 162 4.70 -12.23 -6.61
CA LEU A 162 5.84 -11.44 -6.14
C LEU A 162 5.42 -10.05 -5.67
N ALA A 163 4.58 -9.37 -6.44
CA ALA A 163 4.07 -8.05 -6.06
C ALA A 163 3.15 -8.13 -4.83
N ALA A 164 2.32 -9.17 -4.72
CA ALA A 164 1.43 -9.38 -3.57
C ALA A 164 2.24 -9.61 -2.29
N ILE A 165 3.31 -10.41 -2.35
CA ILE A 165 4.22 -10.65 -1.22
C ILE A 165 4.92 -9.35 -0.81
N ALA A 166 5.50 -8.62 -1.76
CA ALA A 166 6.19 -7.36 -1.48
C ALA A 166 5.25 -6.32 -0.83
N MET A 167 4.05 -6.14 -1.40
CA MET A 167 3.03 -5.25 -0.86
C MET A 167 2.60 -5.65 0.55
N SER A 168 2.37 -6.94 0.77
CA SER A 168 1.95 -7.47 2.08
C SER A 168 3.03 -7.29 3.14
N ALA A 169 4.30 -7.56 2.80
CA ALA A 169 5.43 -7.36 3.71
C ALA A 169 5.59 -5.88 4.11
N PHE A 170 5.55 -4.97 3.15
CA PHE A 170 5.63 -3.53 3.43
C PHE A 170 4.39 -3.02 4.18
N PHE A 171 3.21 -3.58 3.90
CA PHE A 171 1.99 -3.25 4.65
C PHE A 171 2.15 -3.60 6.14
N LEU A 172 2.74 -4.74 6.47
CA LEU A 172 2.98 -5.12 7.87
C LEU A 172 3.88 -4.09 8.58
N VAL A 173 4.93 -3.61 7.91
CA VAL A 173 5.79 -2.53 8.43
C VAL A 173 4.99 -1.24 8.62
N HIS A 174 4.24 -0.82 7.60
CA HIS A 174 3.39 0.37 7.65
C HIS A 174 2.38 0.30 8.80
N PHE A 175 1.69 -0.84 8.93
CA PHE A 175 0.69 -1.08 9.96
C PHE A 175 1.32 -1.07 11.35
N TYR A 176 2.44 -1.75 11.55
CA TYR A 176 3.16 -1.77 12.81
C TYR A 176 3.62 -0.37 13.23
N LEU A 177 4.27 0.38 12.33
CA LEU A 177 4.74 1.74 12.62
C LEU A 177 3.58 2.68 12.96
N LYS A 178 2.45 2.56 12.26
CA LYS A 178 1.28 3.41 12.49
C LYS A 178 0.49 3.05 13.75
N THR A 179 0.46 1.78 14.13
CA THR A 179 -0.47 1.29 15.17
C THR A 179 0.20 0.76 16.43
N MET A 180 1.48 0.38 16.42
CA MET A 180 2.12 -0.29 17.56
C MET A 180 3.40 0.39 18.02
N HIS A 181 4.12 1.09 17.14
CA HIS A 181 5.43 1.65 17.47
C HIS A 181 5.33 2.75 18.55
N PRO A 182 5.96 2.60 19.74
CA PRO A 182 5.78 3.51 20.87
C PRO A 182 6.13 4.97 20.58
N LEU A 183 7.26 5.21 19.89
CA LEU A 183 7.71 6.56 19.53
C LEU A 183 6.81 7.25 18.48
N MET A 184 5.97 6.50 17.78
CA MET A 184 5.04 7.04 16.76
C MET A 184 3.62 7.22 17.28
N ARG A 185 3.29 6.66 18.45
CA ARG A 185 1.99 6.81 19.13
C ARG A 185 1.97 7.99 20.12
N ALA A 186 3.13 8.52 20.50
CA ALA A 186 3.26 9.50 21.57
C ALA A 186 3.03 10.94 21.08
N GLY A 187 1.77 11.38 21.09
CA GLY A 187 1.43 12.81 21.20
C GLY A 187 0.47 13.33 20.12
N PRO A 188 -0.45 14.25 20.47
CA PRO A 188 -1.35 14.91 19.50
C PRO A 188 -0.61 15.69 18.39
N ASP A 189 0.67 16.01 18.61
CA ASP A 189 1.54 16.68 17.63
C ASP A 189 2.40 15.69 16.79
N ALA A 190 2.51 14.41 17.19
CA ALA A 190 3.28 13.38 16.48
C ALA A 190 2.52 12.79 15.28
N ILE A 191 1.19 12.95 15.26
CA ILE A 191 0.33 12.46 14.17
C ILE A 191 0.65 13.17 12.84
N SER A 192 1.27 14.36 12.86
CA SER A 192 1.58 15.12 11.64
C SER A 192 2.94 14.82 11.02
N VAL A 193 3.80 14.00 11.65
CA VAL A 193 5.22 13.89 11.25
C VAL A 193 5.61 12.54 10.65
N CYS A 194 4.79 11.49 10.72
CA CYS A 194 5.32 10.19 10.28
C CYS A 194 4.47 9.28 9.39
N TRP A 195 3.14 9.21 9.48
CA TRP A 195 2.37 8.23 8.67
C TRP A 195 0.89 8.59 8.43
N SER A 196 0.51 9.88 8.47
CA SER A 196 -0.87 10.35 8.25
C SER A 196 -1.21 10.66 6.80
#